data_AF-A0A2T5LDV6-F1
#
_entry.id   AF-A0A2T5LDV6-F1
#
_cell.length_a   1.000
_cell.length_b   1.000
_cell.length_c   1.000
_cell.angle_alpha   90.00
_cell.angle_beta   90.00
_cell.angle_gamma   90.00
#
_symmetry.space_group_name_H-M   'P 1'
#
loop_
_entity.id
_entity.type
_entity.pdbx_description
1 polymer ?
#
loop_
_entity_poly.entity_id
_entity_poly.type
_entity_poly.pdbx_seq_one_letter_code
_entity_poly.pdbx_strand_id
1 'polypeptide(L)'
;MTGSGSTSGATAPEPSPSGPRLGKANFALRGLIGGTITIAMLALVGQGIQQTLLIAPFGASCVLLFAAPESPFAQPRNLVGGHLLTASVGMAMLWIAGNGILSTGLAVGLVIALMEQTGTVHPPAGANPIVIMLAGKTSLAFLLAPILLGVAILLLLALAINNVGPRRWPLRWR
;
A
#
# COMPACT_ATOMS: atom_id res chain seq x y z
N MET A 1 -21.22 -4.73 -65.25
CA MET A 1 -20.35 -5.64 -64.47
C MET A 1 -19.52 -4.77 -63.52
N THR A 2 -20.07 -4.27 -62.41
CA THR A 2 -20.15 -4.88 -61.06
C THR A 2 -18.79 -5.33 -60.50
N GLY A 3 -18.30 -4.60 -59.50
CA GLY A 3 -17.16 -4.97 -58.67
C GLY A 3 -17.08 -4.08 -57.42
N SER A 4 -17.90 -4.38 -56.42
CA SER A 4 -17.94 -3.77 -55.09
C SER A 4 -16.73 -4.18 -54.24
N GLY A 5 -15.94 -3.22 -53.76
CA GLY A 5 -14.89 -3.46 -52.76
C GLY A 5 -15.45 -3.34 -51.34
N SER A 6 -15.62 -4.47 -50.66
CA SER A 6 -16.04 -4.57 -49.26
C SER A 6 -14.89 -4.27 -48.31
N THR A 7 -15.16 -3.43 -47.31
CA THR A 7 -14.30 -3.08 -46.19
C THR A 7 -14.05 -4.27 -45.25
N SER A 8 -12.79 -4.68 -45.09
CA SER A 8 -12.39 -5.65 -44.06
C SER A 8 -12.12 -4.90 -42.75
N GLY A 9 -13.13 -4.90 -41.86
CA GLY A 9 -12.98 -4.42 -40.49
C GLY A 9 -12.24 -5.45 -39.65
N ALA A 10 -11.00 -5.13 -39.26
CA ALA A 10 -10.28 -5.89 -38.24
C ALA A 10 -10.97 -5.65 -36.87
N THR A 11 -11.71 -6.64 -36.39
CA THR A 11 -12.29 -6.63 -35.05
C THR A 11 -11.19 -6.84 -34.01
N ALA A 12 -11.15 -5.97 -33.01
CA ALA A 12 -10.22 -6.09 -31.89
C ALA A 12 -10.42 -7.43 -31.15
N PRO A 13 -9.35 -8.05 -30.62
CA PRO A 13 -9.47 -9.31 -29.89
C PRO A 13 -10.32 -9.12 -28.63
N GLU A 14 -11.26 -10.05 -28.42
CA GLU A 14 -12.11 -10.05 -27.23
C GLU A 14 -11.27 -10.18 -25.94
N PRO A 15 -11.63 -9.46 -24.87
CA PRO A 15 -10.94 -9.60 -23.59
C PRO A 15 -11.14 -11.00 -23.03
N SER A 16 -10.03 -11.67 -22.68
CA SER A 16 -10.00 -12.99 -22.03
C SER A 16 -10.99 -13.07 -20.86
N PRO A 17 -11.68 -14.22 -20.67
CA PRO A 17 -12.67 -14.38 -19.61
C PRO A 17 -12.01 -14.17 -18.25
N SER A 18 -12.39 -13.07 -17.58
CA SER A 18 -12.00 -12.81 -16.19
C SER A 18 -12.58 -13.93 -15.32
N GLY A 19 -11.74 -14.55 -14.48
CA GLY A 19 -12.17 -15.56 -13.51
C GLY A 19 -13.29 -15.11 -12.57
N PRO A 20 -13.75 -15.95 -11.63
CA PRO A 20 -14.93 -15.69 -10.81
C PRO A 20 -14.87 -14.32 -10.13
N ARG A 21 -15.74 -13.39 -10.55
CA ARG A 21 -15.87 -12.07 -9.92
C ARG A 21 -16.50 -12.26 -8.56
N LEU A 22 -15.71 -12.30 -7.49
CA LEU A 22 -16.26 -12.28 -6.13
C LEU A 22 -17.17 -11.05 -5.98
N GLY A 23 -18.38 -11.26 -5.46
CA GLY A 23 -19.34 -10.19 -5.24
C GLY A 23 -18.82 -9.13 -4.26
N LYS A 24 -19.29 -7.89 -4.41
CA LYS A 24 -18.92 -6.74 -3.55
C LYS A 24 -19.02 -7.04 -2.05
N ALA A 25 -19.99 -7.87 -1.63
CA ALA A 25 -20.18 -8.29 -0.25
C ALA A 25 -18.98 -9.07 0.33
N ASN A 26 -18.29 -9.88 -0.49
CA ASN A 26 -17.14 -10.66 -0.03
C ASN A 26 -15.91 -9.76 0.21
N PHE A 27 -15.73 -8.71 -0.60
CA PHE A 27 -14.68 -7.72 -0.37
C PHE A 27 -14.98 -6.83 0.83
N ALA A 28 -16.25 -6.46 1.04
CA ALA A 28 -16.67 -5.74 2.23
C ALA A 28 -16.40 -6.54 3.51
N LEU A 29 -16.77 -7.83 3.53
CA LEU A 29 -16.53 -8.70 4.68
C LEU A 29 -15.02 -8.91 4.94
N ARG A 30 -14.23 -9.12 3.89
CA ARG A 30 -12.76 -9.22 4.02
C ARG A 30 -12.14 -7.91 4.51
N GLY A 31 -12.61 -6.77 4.00
CA GLY A 31 -12.20 -5.45 4.48
C GLY A 31 -12.47 -5.25 5.96
N LEU A 32 -13.68 -5.61 6.41
CA LEU A 32 -14.06 -5.58 7.82
C LEU A 32 -13.15 -6.48 8.66
N ILE A 33 -13.10 -7.78 8.36
CA ILE A 33 -12.34 -8.75 9.15
C ILE A 33 -10.84 -8.42 9.13
N GLY A 34 -10.27 -8.23 7.94
CA GLY A 34 -8.84 -8.00 7.77
C GLY A 34 -8.39 -6.66 8.33
N GLY A 35 -9.15 -5.59 8.11
CA GLY A 35 -8.88 -4.29 8.72
C GLY A 35 -8.93 -4.35 10.23
N THR A 36 -9.99 -4.92 10.82
CA THR A 36 -10.13 -5.05 12.27
C THR A 36 -9.02 -5.88 12.88
N ILE A 37 -8.75 -7.09 12.37
CA ILE A 37 -7.71 -7.98 12.91
C ILE A 37 -6.34 -7.30 12.81
N THR A 38 -6.03 -6.67 11.68
CA THR A 38 -4.71 -6.06 11.46
C THR A 38 -4.47 -4.88 12.37
N ILE A 39 -5.43 -3.95 12.46
CA ILE A 39 -5.29 -2.79 13.34
C ILE A 39 -5.29 -3.19 14.82
N ALA A 40 -6.12 -4.15 15.22
CA ALA A 40 -6.10 -4.69 16.58
C ALA A 40 -4.77 -5.36 16.90
N MET A 41 -4.21 -6.16 15.99
CA MET A 41 -2.92 -6.82 16.18
C MET A 41 -1.78 -5.81 16.31
N LEU A 42 -1.75 -4.78 15.46
CA LEU A 42 -0.77 -3.68 15.59
C LEU A 42 -0.88 -2.98 16.94
N ALA A 43 -2.11 -2.72 17.42
CA ALA A 43 -2.35 -2.11 18.72
C ALA A 43 -1.86 -3.00 19.87
N LEU A 44 -2.18 -4.30 19.85
CA LEU A 44 -1.79 -5.25 20.88
C LEU A 44 -0.28 -5.47 20.94
N VAL A 45 0.36 -5.66 19.78
CA VAL A 45 1.83 -5.79 19.71
C VAL A 45 2.49 -4.52 20.19
N GLY A 46 1.99 -3.35 19.76
CA GLY A 46 2.50 -2.05 20.20
C GLY A 46 2.43 -1.86 21.72
N GLN A 47 1.31 -2.22 22.34
CA GLN A 47 1.18 -2.22 23.81
C GLN A 47 2.20 -3.14 24.46
N GLY A 48 2.39 -4.36 23.94
CA GLY A 48 3.32 -5.35 24.49
C GLY A 48 4.79 -4.91 24.46
N ILE A 49 5.19 -4.14 23.44
CA ILE A 49 6.58 -3.63 23.32
C ILE A 49 6.73 -2.17 23.76
N GLN A 50 5.70 -1.57 24.33
CA GLN A 50 5.65 -0.15 24.73
C GLN A 50 6.02 0.83 23.61
N GLN A 51 5.57 0.54 22.37
CA GLN A 51 5.77 1.40 21.20
C GLN A 51 4.46 1.61 20.45
N THR A 52 4.24 2.81 19.93
CA THR A 52 3.09 3.07 19.05
C THR A 52 3.38 2.56 17.65
N LEU A 53 2.75 1.44 17.26
CA LEU A 53 2.81 0.90 15.89
C LEU A 53 1.71 1.44 14.98
N LEU A 54 0.71 2.14 15.54
CA LEU A 54 -0.41 2.68 14.78
C LEU A 54 -0.04 4.01 14.13
N ILE A 55 -0.12 4.06 12.81
CA ILE A 55 -0.05 5.28 12.01
C ILE A 55 -1.21 5.29 11.01
N ALA A 56 -1.76 6.46 10.70
CA ALA A 56 -2.87 6.61 9.77
C ALA A 56 -2.64 5.92 8.39
N PRO A 57 -1.43 5.97 7.81
CA PRO A 57 -1.09 5.20 6.59
C PRO A 57 -1.48 3.72 6.64
N PHE A 58 -1.31 3.04 7.78
CA PHE A 58 -1.63 1.61 7.88
C PHE A 58 -3.12 1.30 7.78
N GLY A 59 -3.98 2.21 8.23
CA GLY A 59 -5.42 2.10 8.00
C GLY A 59 -5.76 2.15 6.51
N ALA A 60 -5.15 3.08 5.77
CA ALA A 60 -5.33 3.17 4.31
C ALA A 60 -4.70 1.96 3.58
N SER A 61 -3.57 1.41 4.07
CA SER A 61 -3.02 0.15 3.56
C SER A 61 -3.98 -1.01 3.74
N CYS A 62 -4.69 -1.10 4.88
CA CYS A 62 -5.73 -2.14 5.09
C CYS A 62 -6.84 -2.07 4.03
N VAL A 63 -7.25 -0.87 3.62
CA VAL A 63 -8.24 -0.70 2.54
C VAL A 63 -7.75 -1.36 1.25
N LEU A 64 -6.51 -1.06 0.84
CA LEU A 64 -5.93 -1.68 -0.35
C LEU A 64 -5.74 -3.19 -0.18
N LEU A 65 -5.23 -3.64 0.97
CA LEU A 65 -4.87 -5.04 1.18
C LEU A 65 -6.08 -5.96 1.30
N PHE A 66 -7.22 -5.49 1.81
CA PHE A 66 -8.36 -6.37 2.12
C PHE A 66 -9.61 -6.08 1.31
N ALA A 67 -9.82 -4.83 0.89
CA ALA A 67 -10.96 -4.45 0.05
C ALA A 67 -10.60 -4.36 -1.45
N ALA A 68 -9.33 -4.11 -1.78
CA ALA A 68 -8.85 -4.06 -3.17
C ALA A 68 -7.52 -4.83 -3.40
N PRO A 69 -7.39 -6.10 -2.96
CA PRO A 69 -6.11 -6.84 -2.98
C PRO A 69 -5.52 -7.06 -4.38
N GLU A 70 -6.36 -6.99 -5.41
CA GLU A 70 -5.96 -7.16 -6.81
C GLU A 70 -5.32 -5.88 -7.39
N SER A 71 -5.42 -4.76 -6.69
CA SER A 71 -4.79 -3.51 -7.10
C SER A 71 -3.27 -3.70 -7.24
N PRO A 72 -2.64 -3.12 -8.29
CA PRO A 72 -1.19 -3.11 -8.39
C PRO A 72 -0.56 -2.41 -7.17
N PHE A 73 -1.21 -1.39 -6.61
CA PHE A 73 -0.73 -0.66 -5.44
C PHE A 73 -0.80 -1.45 -4.12
N ALA A 74 -1.59 -2.55 -4.10
CA ALA A 74 -1.69 -3.42 -2.94
C ALA A 74 -0.56 -4.47 -2.88
N GLN A 75 0.20 -4.68 -3.97
CA GLN A 75 1.19 -5.76 -4.05
C GLN A 75 2.36 -5.57 -3.05
N PRO A 76 3.02 -6.65 -2.59
CA PRO A 76 3.98 -6.61 -1.48
C PRO A 76 5.15 -5.66 -1.72
N ARG A 77 5.68 -5.60 -2.94
CA ARG A 77 6.77 -4.67 -3.28
C ARG A 77 6.36 -3.22 -3.00
N ASN A 78 5.14 -2.86 -3.40
CA ASN A 78 4.62 -1.52 -3.21
C ASN A 78 4.36 -1.26 -1.72
N LEU A 79 3.70 -2.18 -1.02
CA LEU A 79 3.49 -2.08 0.44
C LEU A 79 4.82 -1.87 1.19
N VAL A 80 5.77 -2.80 1.01
CA VAL A 80 7.03 -2.80 1.77
C VAL A 80 7.95 -1.67 1.30
N GLY A 81 8.23 -1.61 0.01
CA GLY A 81 9.11 -0.62 -0.58
C GLY A 81 8.59 0.80 -0.40
N GLY A 82 7.30 1.02 -0.63
CA GLY A 82 6.66 2.32 -0.45
C GLY A 82 6.80 2.82 0.98
N HIS A 83 6.41 2.02 1.99
CA HIS A 83 6.51 2.47 3.38
C HIS A 83 7.95 2.72 3.84
N LEU A 84 8.89 1.83 3.51
CA LEU A 84 10.29 1.98 3.91
C LEU A 84 10.96 3.18 3.22
N LEU A 85 10.73 3.36 1.92
CA LEU A 85 11.26 4.48 1.15
C LEU A 85 10.73 5.80 1.70
N THR A 86 9.41 5.95 1.80
CA THR A 86 8.82 7.23 2.19
C THR A 86 9.11 7.58 3.66
N ALA A 87 9.21 6.58 4.54
CA ALA A 87 9.61 6.81 5.92
C ALA A 87 11.06 7.27 6.03
N SER A 88 11.97 6.65 5.27
CA SER A 88 13.38 7.01 5.25
C SER A 88 13.58 8.46 4.77
N VAL A 89 12.89 8.83 3.68
CA VAL A 89 12.93 10.19 3.14
C VAL A 89 12.29 11.19 4.10
N GLY A 90 11.17 10.85 4.74
CA GLY A 90 10.53 11.72 5.74
C GLY A 90 11.43 12.06 6.92
N MET A 91 12.16 11.07 7.45
CA MET A 91 13.15 11.32 8.51
C MET A 91 14.36 12.12 8.01
N ALA A 92 14.85 11.82 6.80
CA ALA A 92 15.95 12.58 6.21
C ALA A 92 15.57 14.06 6.01
N MET A 93 14.37 14.33 5.50
CA MET A 93 13.83 15.68 5.33
C MET A 93 13.67 16.40 6.66
N LEU A 94 13.17 15.72 7.70
CA LEU A 94 13.08 16.28 9.04
C LEU A 94 14.46 16.65 9.59
N TRP A 95 15.50 15.87 9.30
CA TRP A 95 16.87 16.12 9.76
C TRP A 95 17.54 17.27 9.01
N ILE A 96 17.41 17.34 7.68
CA ILE A 96 18.10 18.36 6.85
C ILE A 96 17.36 19.69 6.79
N ALA A 97 16.03 19.69 6.77
CA ALA A 97 15.21 20.87 6.52
C ALA A 97 14.30 21.23 7.70
N GLY A 98 14.28 20.41 8.75
CA GLY A 98 13.43 20.62 9.91
C GLY A 98 11.94 20.42 9.62
N ASN A 99 11.11 20.72 10.61
CA ASN A 99 9.67 20.72 10.47
C ASN A 99 9.19 22.10 9.99
N GLY A 100 8.41 22.14 8.91
CA GLY A 100 7.87 23.38 8.35
C GLY A 100 6.99 23.12 7.15
N ILE A 101 6.11 24.06 6.81
CA ILE A 101 5.10 23.90 5.74
C ILE A 101 5.75 23.50 4.41
N LEU A 102 6.79 24.24 4.01
CA LEU A 102 7.49 23.99 2.76
C LEU A 102 8.29 22.68 2.80
N SER A 103 8.99 22.40 3.92
CA SER A 103 9.74 21.16 4.12
C SER A 103 8.82 19.94 4.00
N THR A 104 7.66 19.96 4.64
CA THR A 104 6.68 18.86 4.60
C THR A 104 6.10 18.69 3.20
N GLY A 105 5.75 19.78 2.52
CA GLY A 105 5.28 19.73 1.13
C GLY A 105 6.33 19.14 0.17
N LEU A 106 7.58 19.59 0.30
CA LEU A 106 8.70 19.05 -0.49
C LEU A 106 8.96 17.58 -0.19
N ALA A 107 8.88 17.16 1.07
CA ALA A 107 9.05 15.76 1.45
C ALA A 107 7.99 14.86 0.79
N VAL A 108 6.73 15.28 0.80
CA VAL A 108 5.63 14.55 0.14
C VAL A 108 5.83 14.48 -1.37
N GLY A 109 6.13 15.62 -2.02
CA GLY A 109 6.41 15.66 -3.46
C GLY A 109 7.58 14.77 -3.86
N LEU A 110 8.66 14.80 -3.07
CA LEU A 110 9.85 13.98 -3.29
C LEU A 110 9.55 12.49 -3.18
N VAL A 111 8.81 12.04 -2.16
CA VAL A 111 8.51 10.60 -2.03
C VAL A 111 7.57 10.10 -3.11
N ILE A 112 6.66 10.92 -3.63
CA ILE A 112 5.82 10.57 -4.78
C ILE A 112 6.72 10.33 -6.00
N ALA A 113 7.61 11.28 -6.30
CA ALA A 113 8.54 11.16 -7.42
C ALA A 113 9.47 9.95 -7.29
N LEU A 114 9.97 9.66 -6.09
CA LEU A 114 10.83 8.51 -5.84
C LEU A 114 10.08 7.19 -5.96
N MET A 115 8.86 7.08 -5.40
CA MET A 115 8.05 5.87 -5.53
C MET A 115 7.72 5.53 -6.99
N GLU A 116 7.45 6.54 -7.82
CA GLU A 116 7.26 6.37 -9.27
C GLU A 116 8.55 5.83 -9.91
N GLN A 117 9.70 6.43 -9.62
CA GLN A 117 11.00 6.00 -10.17
C GLN A 117 11.41 4.58 -9.74
N THR A 118 11.13 4.18 -8.50
CA THR A 118 11.51 2.87 -7.96
C THR A 118 10.47 1.77 -8.26
N GLY A 119 9.33 2.14 -8.84
CA GLY A 119 8.20 1.22 -9.03
C GLY A 119 7.71 0.66 -7.69
N THR A 120 7.58 1.52 -6.68
CA THR A 120 7.11 1.15 -5.33
C THR A 120 5.92 1.98 -4.88
N VAL A 121 5.10 2.44 -5.84
CA VAL A 121 3.95 3.31 -5.57
C VAL A 121 2.94 2.61 -4.66
N HIS A 122 2.86 3.08 -3.42
CA HIS A 122 1.85 2.70 -2.45
C HIS A 122 1.22 3.98 -1.89
N PRO A 123 0.06 4.41 -2.42
CA PRO A 123 -0.54 5.69 -2.06
C PRO A 123 -0.67 5.93 -0.54
N PRO A 124 -1.00 4.92 0.30
CA PRO A 124 -0.99 5.10 1.76
C PRO A 124 0.36 5.56 2.33
N ALA A 125 1.47 5.04 1.80
CA ALA A 125 2.81 5.37 2.27
C ALA A 125 3.21 6.82 1.94
N GLY A 126 2.55 7.49 0.98
CA GLY A 126 2.79 8.89 0.65
C GLY A 126 2.53 9.85 1.82
N ALA A 127 1.73 9.43 2.81
CA ALA A 127 1.47 10.20 4.02
C ALA A 127 2.51 9.99 5.15
N ASN A 128 3.47 9.05 5.02
CA ASN A 128 4.48 8.81 6.06
C ASN A 128 5.32 10.04 6.39
N PRO A 129 5.81 10.86 5.42
CA PRO A 129 6.59 12.06 5.74
C PRO A 129 5.81 13.03 6.63
N ILE A 130 4.51 13.22 6.37
CA ILE A 130 3.63 14.08 7.18
C ILE A 130 3.60 13.57 8.63
N VAL A 131 3.36 12.27 8.82
CA VAL A 131 3.29 11.64 10.16
C VAL A 131 4.61 11.81 10.91
N ILE A 132 5.73 11.53 10.25
CA ILE A 132 7.07 11.58 10.84
C ILE A 132 7.43 13.01 11.26
N MET A 133 7.21 13.97 10.38
CA MET A 133 7.59 15.36 10.59
C MET A 133 6.72 16.02 11.65
N LEU A 134 5.40 15.77 11.65
CA LEU A 134 4.50 16.27 12.70
C LEU A 134 4.81 15.66 14.07
N ALA A 135 5.18 14.39 14.12
CA ALA A 135 5.52 13.71 15.37
C ALA A 135 6.95 14.03 15.87
N GLY A 136 7.77 14.73 15.08
CA GLY A 136 9.16 15.04 15.40
C GLY A 136 10.02 13.78 15.59
N LYS A 137 9.68 12.67 14.93
CA LYS A 137 10.33 11.37 15.16
C LYS A 137 11.52 11.19 14.23
N THR A 138 12.73 11.35 14.75
CA THR A 138 13.99 11.15 14.01
C THR A 138 14.73 9.87 14.38
N SER A 139 14.24 9.12 15.39
CA SER A 139 14.96 7.96 15.89
C SER A 139 14.89 6.78 14.92
N LEU A 140 16.01 6.07 14.75
CA LEU A 140 16.03 4.82 13.98
C LEU A 140 15.07 3.77 14.57
N ALA A 141 14.79 3.85 15.87
CA ALA A 141 13.77 3.04 16.53
C ALA A 141 12.36 3.26 15.92
N PHE A 142 12.04 4.46 15.42
CA PHE A 142 10.78 4.73 14.71
C PHE A 142 10.72 4.04 13.33
N LEU A 143 11.84 3.96 12.62
CA LEU A 143 11.90 3.21 11.36
C LEU A 143 11.77 1.70 11.60
N LEU A 144 12.45 1.19 12.62
CA LEU A 144 12.51 -0.25 12.90
C LEU A 144 11.23 -0.79 13.56
N ALA A 145 10.67 -0.08 14.55
CA ALA A 145 9.47 -0.55 15.24
C ALA A 145 8.20 -0.18 14.45
N PRO A 146 7.67 1.06 14.43
CA PRO A 146 6.40 1.33 13.76
C PRO A 146 6.38 0.95 12.29
N ILE A 147 7.41 1.28 11.51
CA ILE A 147 7.37 1.07 10.06
C ILE A 147 7.65 -0.40 9.70
N LEU A 148 8.84 -0.92 10.00
CA LEU A 148 9.21 -2.26 9.55
C LEU A 148 8.35 -3.36 10.19
N LEU A 149 8.14 -3.34 11.51
CA LEU A 149 7.28 -4.33 12.19
C LEU A 149 5.82 -4.17 11.75
N GLY A 150 5.33 -2.94 11.61
CA GLY A 150 3.96 -2.68 11.19
C GLY A 150 3.68 -3.19 9.77
N VAL A 151 4.58 -2.92 8.83
CA VAL A 151 4.54 -3.44 7.46
C VAL A 151 4.64 -4.96 7.42
N ALA A 152 5.48 -5.57 8.26
CA ALA A 152 5.58 -7.03 8.35
C ALA A 152 4.25 -7.65 8.82
N ILE A 153 3.61 -7.08 9.84
CA ILE A 153 2.29 -7.54 10.32
C ILE A 153 1.23 -7.39 9.22
N LEU A 154 1.17 -6.23 8.55
CA LEU A 154 0.28 -5.99 7.41
C LEU A 154 0.47 -7.05 6.31
N LEU A 155 1.72 -7.31 5.92
CA LEU A 155 2.04 -8.27 4.88
C LEU A 155 1.64 -9.70 5.27
N LEU A 156 1.96 -10.14 6.49
CA LEU A 156 1.64 -11.48 6.97
C LEU A 156 0.12 -11.71 7.04
N LEU A 157 -0.63 -10.72 7.53
CA LEU A 157 -2.09 -10.83 7.58
C LEU A 157 -2.74 -10.71 6.20
N ALA A 158 -2.19 -9.89 5.30
CA ALA A 158 -2.61 -9.86 3.90
C ALA A 158 -2.38 -11.22 3.22
N LEU A 159 -1.21 -11.86 3.44
CA LEU A 159 -0.93 -13.21 2.95
C LEU A 159 -1.93 -14.22 3.54
N ALA A 160 -2.17 -14.19 4.85
CA ALA A 160 -3.09 -15.14 5.48
C ALA A 160 -4.53 -14.99 4.95
N ILE A 161 -5.07 -13.77 4.98
CA ILE A 161 -6.50 -13.51 4.70
C ILE A 161 -6.81 -13.58 3.21
N ASN A 162 -5.95 -13.05 2.34
CA ASN A 162 -6.23 -13.05 0.90
C ASN A 162 -6.12 -14.44 0.26
N ASN A 163 -5.35 -15.34 0.87
CA ASN A 163 -5.20 -16.73 0.42
C ASN A 163 -6.20 -17.71 1.07
N VAL A 164 -7.16 -17.23 1.88
CA VAL A 164 -8.30 -18.07 2.29
C VAL A 164 -9.23 -18.27 1.09
N GLY A 165 -9.37 -19.54 0.68
CA GLY A 165 -10.19 -19.96 -0.45
C GLY A 165 -9.39 -20.13 -1.75
N PRO A 166 -10.04 -20.03 -2.93
CA PRO A 166 -9.40 -20.34 -4.21
C PRO A 166 -8.47 -19.22 -4.74
N ARG A 167 -8.48 -18.04 -4.11
CA ARG A 167 -7.64 -16.92 -4.52
C ARG A 167 -6.18 -17.15 -4.15
N ARG A 168 -5.28 -16.63 -4.97
CA ARG A 168 -3.85 -16.55 -4.69
C ARG A 168 -3.42 -15.09 -4.71
N TRP A 169 -2.88 -14.63 -3.59
CA TRP A 169 -2.28 -13.32 -3.44
C TRP A 169 -0.90 -13.50 -2.82
N PRO A 170 0.11 -12.73 -3.24
CA PRO A 170 0.06 -11.66 -4.23
C PRO A 170 0.02 -12.13 -5.68
N LEU A 171 -0.43 -11.24 -6.56
CA LEU A 171 -0.48 -11.45 -8.01
C LEU A 171 0.87 -11.17 -8.67
N ARG A 172 1.66 -10.28 -8.06
CA ARG A 172 2.99 -9.89 -8.53
C ARG A 172 3.89 -9.63 -7.33
N TRP A 173 5.12 -10.15 -7.38
CA TRP A 173 6.17 -9.87 -6.39
C TRP A 173 7.15 -8.79 -6.85
N ARG A 174 7.22 -8.53 -8.17
CA ARG A 174 8.19 -7.64 -8.80
C ARG A 174 7.67 -6.24 -9.02
#